data_AF-B7PF40-F1
#
_entry.id   AF-B7PF40-F1
#
_cell.length_a   1.000
_cell.length_b   1.000
_cell.length_c   1.000
_cell.angle_alpha   90.00
_cell.angle_beta   90.00
_cell.angle_gamma   90.00
#
_symmetry.space_group_name_H-M   'P 1'
#
loop_
_entity.id
_entity.type
_entity.pdbx_description
1 polymer ?
#
loop_
_entity_poly.entity_id
_entity_poly.type
_entity_poly.pdbx_seq_one_letter_code
_entity_poly.pdbx_strand_id
1 'polypeptide(L)'
;MKWAQDSGKWTGVVTTTRVTEATPAAAYAHSGHRYWTSKVPKGCEAEDIAYQLVHQEPGSKLRVVMGGGRDSFLNRTGRGSEHGYRVDGRNLTDDWVRKKKSTGEYVRTRDELLKIDANKTDYIL
;
A
#
# COMPACT_ATOMS: atom_id res chain seq x y z
N MET A 1 -13.66 -4.21 2.17
CA MET A 1 -13.71 -2.73 2.13
C MET A 1 -14.60 -2.17 1.03
N LYS A 2 -14.69 -2.82 -0.13
CA LYS A 2 -15.49 -2.35 -1.28
C LYS A 2 -16.91 -1.89 -0.93
N TRP A 3 -17.70 -2.72 -0.25
CA TRP A 3 -19.08 -2.37 0.14
C TRP A 3 -19.21 -1.10 0.99
N ALA A 4 -18.25 -0.87 1.90
CA ALA A 4 -18.23 0.35 2.72
C ALA A 4 -17.91 1.58 1.87
N GLN A 5 -16.93 1.49 0.96
CA GLN A 5 -16.60 2.57 0.02
C GLN A 5 -17.75 2.88 -0.94
N ASP A 6 -18.44 1.85 -1.45
CA ASP A 6 -19.63 2.00 -2.29
C ASP A 6 -20.78 2.69 -1.56
N SER A 7 -20.81 2.57 -0.23
CA SER A 7 -21.76 3.28 0.65
C SER A 7 -21.25 4.65 1.13
N GLY A 8 -20.19 5.18 0.52
CA GLY A 8 -19.61 6.49 0.86
C GLY A 8 -18.85 6.54 2.19
N LYS A 9 -18.51 5.38 2.80
CA LYS A 9 -17.80 5.32 4.07
C LYS A 9 -16.28 5.30 3.88
N TRP A 10 -15.56 5.89 4.82
CA TRP A 10 -14.12 5.76 4.90
C TRP A 10 -13.71 4.36 5.35
N THR A 11 -12.54 3.94 4.89
CA THR A 11 -12.02 2.59 5.12
C THR A 11 -10.52 2.65 5.35
N GLY A 12 -9.99 1.68 6.07
CA GLY A 12 -8.57 1.56 6.34
C GLY A 12 -8.19 0.21 6.93
N VAL A 13 -6.89 -0.09 6.90
CA VAL A 13 -6.30 -1.30 7.47
C VAL A 13 -5.13 -0.93 8.39
N VAL A 14 -5.07 -1.57 9.55
CA VAL A 14 -3.96 -1.45 10.50
C VAL A 14 -3.56 -2.86 10.91
N THR A 15 -2.27 -3.16 10.86
CA THR A 15 -1.75 -4.47 11.21
C THR A 15 -0.33 -4.37 11.77
N THR A 16 0.08 -5.35 12.56
CA THR A 16 1.49 -5.55 12.95
C THR A 16 2.29 -6.31 11.90
N THR A 17 1.61 -6.87 10.89
CA THR A 17 2.23 -7.64 9.79
C THR A 17 2.56 -6.74 8.60
N ARG A 18 2.92 -7.33 7.46
CA ARG A 18 3.04 -6.59 6.19
C ARG A 18 1.64 -6.20 5.71
N VAL A 19 1.44 -4.99 5.21
CA VAL A 19 0.11 -4.59 4.68
C VAL A 19 -0.32 -5.40 3.44
N THR A 20 0.60 -6.14 2.83
CA THR A 20 0.39 -7.10 1.75
C THR A 20 0.23 -8.55 2.21
N GLU A 21 0.25 -8.83 3.53
CA GLU A 21 -0.05 -10.18 4.04
C GLU A 21 -1.51 -10.57 3.77
N ALA A 22 -1.80 -11.87 3.86
CA ALA A 22 -3.10 -12.40 3.46
C ALA A 22 -4.28 -11.74 4.20
N THR A 23 -4.17 -11.52 5.51
CA THR A 23 -5.24 -10.92 6.32
C THR A 23 -5.56 -9.49 5.90
N PRO A 24 -4.62 -8.52 5.84
CA PRO A 24 -4.93 -7.19 5.33
C PRO A 24 -5.24 -7.18 3.84
N ALA A 25 -4.57 -8.00 3.02
CA ALA A 25 -4.80 -8.08 1.58
C ALA A 25 -6.22 -8.53 1.24
N ALA A 26 -6.84 -9.42 2.02
CA ALA A 26 -8.23 -9.83 1.83
C ALA A 26 -9.22 -8.66 1.88
N ALA A 27 -8.84 -7.53 2.48
CA ALA A 27 -9.66 -6.33 2.53
C ALA A 27 -9.75 -5.59 1.18
N TYR A 28 -8.74 -5.77 0.30
CA TYR A 28 -8.56 -4.95 -0.91
C TYR A 28 -8.05 -5.62 -2.18
N ALA A 29 -7.43 -6.80 -2.12
CA ALA A 29 -6.77 -7.43 -3.26
C ALA A 29 -7.52 -8.68 -3.75
N HIS A 30 -7.38 -8.96 -5.05
CA HIS A 30 -7.77 -10.18 -5.70
C HIS A 30 -6.51 -10.83 -6.31
N SER A 31 -6.03 -11.92 -5.71
CA SER A 31 -4.80 -12.59 -6.16
C SER A 31 -5.02 -14.09 -6.25
N GLY A 32 -4.44 -14.72 -7.28
CA GLY A 32 -4.41 -16.18 -7.41
C GLY A 32 -3.48 -16.86 -6.40
N HIS A 33 -2.63 -16.10 -5.72
CA HIS A 33 -1.71 -16.65 -4.72
C HIS A 33 -1.28 -15.60 -3.69
N ARG A 34 -1.33 -15.94 -2.40
CA ARG A 34 -1.05 -14.99 -1.29
C ARG A 34 0.37 -14.42 -1.29
N TYR A 35 1.34 -15.12 -1.89
CA TYR A 35 2.73 -14.67 -1.95
C TYR A 35 3.07 -13.80 -3.16
N TRP A 36 2.09 -13.43 -3.99
CA TRP A 36 2.30 -12.45 -5.06
C TRP A 36 2.25 -11.02 -4.52
N THR A 37 3.11 -10.73 -3.54
CA THR A 37 3.09 -9.45 -2.80
C THR A 37 3.71 -8.30 -3.58
N SER A 38 4.73 -8.57 -4.40
CA SER A 38 5.49 -7.55 -5.14
C SER A 38 5.79 -7.93 -6.60
N LYS A 39 5.38 -9.13 -7.01
CA LYS A 39 5.54 -9.67 -8.37
C LYS A 39 4.60 -10.86 -8.58
N VAL A 40 4.29 -11.13 -9.83
CA VAL A 40 3.59 -12.34 -10.30
C VAL A 40 4.52 -13.22 -11.16
N PRO A 41 4.15 -14.49 -11.43
CA PRO A 41 4.90 -15.34 -12.35
C PRO A 41 5.00 -14.73 -13.75
N LYS A 42 6.10 -15.03 -14.47
CA LYS A 42 6.29 -14.57 -15.84
C LYS A 42 5.15 -15.07 -16.74
N GLY A 43 4.57 -14.17 -17.55
CA GLY A 43 3.44 -14.49 -18.41
C GLY A 43 2.08 -14.44 -17.73
N CYS A 44 2.01 -14.11 -16.43
CA CYS A 44 0.76 -13.79 -15.75
C CYS A 44 0.42 -12.31 -15.95
N GLU A 45 -0.80 -12.01 -16.38
CA GLU A 45 -1.31 -10.64 -16.56
C GLU A 45 -1.93 -10.05 -15.28
N ALA A 46 -1.95 -10.82 -14.18
CA ALA A 46 -2.44 -10.32 -12.91
C ALA A 46 -1.49 -9.30 -12.30
N GLU A 47 -2.04 -8.36 -11.54
CA GLU A 47 -1.26 -7.40 -10.78
C GLU A 47 -0.91 -7.95 -9.38
N ASP A 48 0.27 -7.61 -8.87
CA ASP A 48 0.68 -8.00 -7.52
C ASP A 48 -0.08 -7.23 -6.42
N ILE A 49 -0.13 -7.80 -5.21
CA ILE A 49 -0.92 -7.26 -4.09
C ILE A 49 -0.52 -5.82 -3.73
N ALA A 50 0.78 -5.48 -3.73
CA ALA A 50 1.23 -4.11 -3.46
C ALA A 50 0.76 -3.13 -4.56
N TYR A 51 0.80 -3.55 -5.83
CA TYR A 51 0.25 -2.74 -6.92
C TYR A 51 -1.25 -2.51 -6.74
N GLN A 52 -2.02 -3.56 -6.44
CA GLN A 52 -3.46 -3.44 -6.21
C GLN A 52 -3.79 -2.48 -5.06
N LEU A 53 -3.00 -2.48 -3.97
CA LEU A 53 -3.16 -1.53 -2.87
C LEU A 53 -3.06 -0.07 -3.32
N VAL A 54 -2.10 0.26 -4.18
CA VAL A 54 -1.81 1.64 -4.58
C VAL A 54 -2.65 2.07 -5.79
N HIS A 55 -3.02 1.13 -6.66
CA HIS A 55 -3.56 1.43 -7.99
C HIS A 55 -4.99 0.97 -8.23
N GLN A 56 -5.54 0.04 -7.46
CA GLN A 56 -6.86 -0.51 -7.71
C GLN A 56 -7.81 -0.32 -6.53
N GLU A 57 -9.11 -0.24 -6.80
CA GLU A 57 -10.13 -0.18 -5.76
C GLU A 57 -10.45 -1.60 -5.23
N PRO A 58 -10.67 -1.75 -3.91
CA PRO A 58 -10.82 -0.67 -2.92
C PRO A 58 -9.50 -0.16 -2.32
N GLY A 59 -8.34 -0.77 -2.62
CA GLY A 59 -7.05 -0.43 -2.00
C GLY A 59 -6.66 1.03 -2.13
N SER A 60 -6.73 1.56 -3.35
CA SER A 60 -6.33 2.93 -3.69
C SER A 60 -7.17 4.01 -2.99
N LYS A 61 -8.33 3.65 -2.43
CA LYS A 61 -9.24 4.52 -1.70
C LYS A 61 -9.20 4.35 -0.18
N LEU A 62 -8.37 3.44 0.35
CA LEU A 62 -8.15 3.36 1.79
C LEU A 62 -7.55 4.68 2.29
N ARG A 63 -8.14 5.26 3.34
CA ARG A 63 -7.65 6.46 4.01
C ARG A 63 -6.54 6.16 5.00
N VAL A 64 -6.56 4.98 5.60
CA VAL A 64 -5.54 4.55 6.56
C VAL A 64 -4.98 3.22 6.10
N VAL A 65 -3.67 3.15 5.91
CA VAL A 65 -2.93 1.92 5.67
C VAL A 65 -1.72 1.95 6.60
N MET A 66 -1.69 1.12 7.64
CA MET A 66 -0.57 1.10 8.58
C MET A 66 -0.11 -0.33 8.87
N GLY A 67 1.20 -0.55 8.80
CA GLY A 67 1.84 -1.82 9.09
C GLY A 67 3.27 -1.84 8.57
N GLY A 68 3.82 -3.04 8.37
CA GLY A 68 5.12 -3.25 7.76
C GLY A 68 5.07 -3.57 6.26
N GLY A 69 6.17 -4.12 5.73
CA GLY A 69 6.24 -4.64 4.36
C GLY A 69 6.62 -3.63 3.28
N ARG A 70 7.32 -2.55 3.67
CA ARG A 70 7.81 -1.50 2.76
C ARG A 70 8.59 -2.05 1.56
N ASP A 71 9.42 -3.05 1.78
CA ASP A 71 10.19 -3.77 0.75
C ASP A 71 9.35 -4.24 -0.45
N SER A 72 8.06 -4.58 -0.28
CA SER A 72 7.19 -5.01 -1.38
C SER A 72 6.79 -3.86 -2.32
N PHE A 73 6.98 -2.62 -1.89
CA PHE A 73 6.67 -1.40 -2.63
C PHE A 73 7.91 -0.79 -3.31
N LEU A 74 9.11 -1.19 -2.89
CA LEU A 74 10.37 -0.61 -3.35
C LEU A 74 11.08 -1.50 -4.38
N ASN A 75 11.89 -0.86 -5.23
CA ASN A 75 12.65 -1.54 -6.28
C ASN A 75 13.88 -2.26 -5.72
N ARG A 76 14.18 -3.46 -6.25
CA ARG A 76 15.41 -4.23 -5.95
C ARG A 76 16.70 -3.48 -6.26
N THR A 77 16.68 -2.53 -7.20
CA THR A 77 17.86 -1.72 -7.53
C THR A 77 18.05 -0.53 -6.60
N GLY A 78 17.12 -0.31 -5.65
CA GLY A 78 17.30 0.67 -4.59
C GLY A 78 18.46 0.31 -3.67
N ARG A 79 19.05 1.35 -3.04
CA ARG A 79 20.20 1.22 -2.14
C ARG A 79 19.80 1.53 -0.71
N GLY A 80 20.46 0.88 0.26
CA GLY A 80 20.22 1.13 1.68
C GLY A 80 18.76 0.92 2.08
N SER A 81 18.15 1.92 2.70
CA SER A 81 16.74 1.87 3.11
C SER A 81 15.75 1.75 1.96
N GLU A 82 16.16 2.10 0.74
CA GLU A 82 15.31 2.09 -0.46
C GLU A 82 15.35 0.74 -1.20
N HIS A 83 16.05 -0.26 -0.67
CA HIS A 83 16.07 -1.59 -1.25
C HIS A 83 14.75 -2.34 -1.01
N GLY A 84 14.23 -2.99 -2.06
CA GLY A 84 13.02 -3.81 -1.96
C GLY A 84 12.98 -5.02 -2.88
N TYR A 85 11.78 -5.55 -3.09
CA TYR A 85 11.52 -6.80 -3.80
C TYR A 85 10.91 -6.60 -5.19
N ARG A 86 10.53 -5.38 -5.56
CA ARG A 86 9.97 -5.13 -6.88
C ARG A 86 11.04 -5.28 -7.96
N VAL A 87 10.65 -5.92 -9.05
CA VAL A 87 11.54 -6.25 -10.19
C VAL A 87 11.27 -5.43 -11.43
N ASP A 88 10.21 -4.61 -11.39
CA ASP A 88 9.58 -3.87 -12.49
C ASP A 88 10.06 -2.41 -12.61
N GLY A 89 11.04 -2.01 -11.81
CA GLY A 89 11.56 -0.64 -11.83
C GLY A 89 10.84 0.34 -10.90
N ARG A 90 9.70 -0.03 -10.30
CA ARG A 90 8.79 0.93 -9.66
C ARG A 90 9.08 1.16 -8.18
N ASN A 91 8.80 2.38 -7.73
CA ASN A 91 8.62 2.71 -6.33
C ASN A 91 7.15 3.09 -6.09
N LEU A 92 6.40 2.18 -5.49
CA LEU A 92 4.97 2.36 -5.26
C LEU A 92 4.65 3.32 -4.11
N THR A 93 5.59 3.60 -3.20
CA THR A 93 5.37 4.65 -2.18
C THR A 93 5.35 6.02 -2.84
N ASP A 94 6.22 6.24 -3.84
CA ASP A 94 6.24 7.49 -4.59
C ASP A 94 4.99 7.62 -5.47
N ASP A 95 4.53 6.52 -6.07
CA ASP A 95 3.24 6.51 -6.78
C ASP A 95 2.09 6.91 -5.86
N TRP A 96 2.05 6.37 -4.65
CA TRP A 96 1.02 6.68 -3.66
C TRP A 96 1.07 8.16 -3.26
N VAL A 97 2.25 8.69 -2.92
CA VAL A 97 2.43 10.11 -2.56
C VAL A 97 1.99 11.02 -3.71
N ARG A 98 2.39 10.72 -4.95
CA ARG A 98 1.95 11.48 -6.14
C ARG A 98 0.43 11.49 -6.29
N LYS A 99 -0.24 10.35 -6.03
CA LYS A 99 -1.70 10.25 -6.12
C LYS A 99 -2.43 11.01 -5.03
N LYS A 100 -1.91 11.02 -3.81
CA LYS A 100 -2.55 11.69 -2.66
C LYS A 100 -2.19 13.17 -2.52
N LYS A 101 -1.19 13.63 -3.27
CA LYS A 101 -0.79 15.05 -3.36
C LYS A 101 -0.58 15.63 -1.95
N SER A 102 -1.09 16.83 -1.68
CA SER A 102 -0.96 17.54 -0.40
C SER A 102 -1.85 17.00 0.74
N THR A 103 -2.61 15.92 0.51
CA THR A 103 -3.55 15.38 1.50
C THR A 103 -3.13 14.01 2.06
N GLY A 104 -2.02 13.46 1.54
CA GLY A 104 -1.48 12.17 1.98
C GLY A 104 -0.14 12.32 2.69
N GLU A 105 -0.02 11.68 3.84
CA GLU A 105 1.22 11.59 4.60
C GLU A 105 1.79 10.16 4.50
N TYR A 106 3.04 10.03 4.06
CA TYR A 106 3.75 8.75 4.05
C TYR A 106 4.71 8.68 5.23
N VAL A 107 4.46 7.74 6.14
CA VAL A 107 5.06 7.70 7.47
C VAL A 107 5.74 6.37 7.73
N ARG A 108 6.95 6.41 8.27
CA ARG A 108 7.80 5.22 8.47
C ARG A 108 8.20 5.00 9.93
N THR A 109 8.07 6.03 10.76
CA THR A 109 8.51 5.98 12.16
C THR A 109 7.42 6.42 13.12
N ARG A 110 7.53 6.00 14.38
CA ARG A 110 6.62 6.41 15.46
C ARG A 110 6.59 7.93 15.62
N ASP A 111 7.72 8.60 15.54
CA ASP A 111 7.81 10.04 15.77
C ASP A 111 7.24 10.85 14.61
N GLU A 112 7.36 10.37 13.37
CA GLU A 112 6.63 10.92 12.23
C GLU A 112 5.11 10.73 12.42
N LEU A 113 4.66 9.54 12.84
CA LEU A 113 3.23 9.24 13.08
C LEU A 113 2.61 10.16 14.13
N LEU A 114 3.32 10.39 15.24
CA LEU A 114 2.83 11.23 16.34
C LEU A 114 2.77 12.73 15.99
N LYS A 115 3.39 13.15 14.87
CA LYS A 115 3.38 14.55 14.41
C LYS A 115 2.26 14.86 13.42
N ILE A 116 1.49 13.86 12.98
CA ILE A 116 0.44 14.06 11.99
C ILE A 116 -0.69 14.93 12.55
N ASP A 117 -1.08 15.96 11.80
CA ASP A 117 -2.27 16.75 12.05
C ASP A 117 -3.48 16.09 11.38
N ALA A 118 -4.25 15.33 12.16
CA ALA A 118 -5.42 14.59 11.66
C ALA A 118 -6.51 15.49 11.05
N ASN A 119 -6.50 16.82 11.29
CA ASN A 119 -7.45 17.75 10.66
C ASN A 119 -7.03 18.18 9.25
N LYS A 120 -5.77 17.92 8.86
CA LYS A 120 -5.21 18.31 7.55
C LYS A 120 -4.81 17.12 6.67
N THR A 121 -4.80 15.92 7.24
CA THR A 121 -4.41 14.68 6.54
C THR A 121 -5.63 13.84 6.22
N ASP A 122 -5.93 13.63 4.93
CA ASP A 122 -7.01 12.75 4.47
C ASP A 122 -6.56 11.29 4.33
N TYR A 123 -5.26 11.08 4.05
CA TYR A 123 -4.69 9.76 3.77
C TYR A 123 -3.38 9.57 4.54
N ILE A 124 -3.19 8.36 5.09
CA ILE A 124 -1.92 7.94 5.68
C ILE A 124 -1.52 6.57 5.13
N LEU A 125 -0.23 6.43 4.82
CA LEU A 125 0.44 5.17 4.47
C LEU A 125 1.68 4.97 5.35
#